data_AF-A0A812T916-F1
#
_entry.id   AF-A0A812T916-F1
#
_cell.length_a   1.000
_cell.length_b   1.000
_cell.length_c   1.000
_cell.angle_alpha   90.00
_cell.angle_beta   90.00
_cell.angle_gamma   90.00
#
_symmetry.space_group_name_H-M   'P 1'
#
loop_
_entity.id
_entity.type
_entity.pdbx_description
1 polymer ?
#
loop_
_entity_poly.entity_id
_entity_poly.type
_entity_poly.pdbx_seq_one_letter_code
_entity_poly.pdbx_strand_id
1 'polypeptide(L)'
;DFYAFLLHITDGRPDLRQFLVRKMLLHLTTPAWPGVECPAPNRASRRGDGGPAEALEVVALIATPVEAFSWRAMVRKTLEELAVGVTAGCPVAIHARFAVGLPPARQMDQLQLEAETFGDLARLNMTDNFITAGQNSEKSFLSFAWAVQHFPNADLIFHQDGDTMVDWREAVPRMLRRIFGLLPPARRDIRRLYLGRLCERAPSHLLAGCPGAVEIEPCGAGSLYGFSGDVVRWIVQTQNPEAWVAK
;
A
#
# COMPACT_ATOMS: atom_id res chain seq x y z
N ASP A 1 -14.25 -2.89 -19.12
CA ASP A 1 -13.89 -1.48 -19.37
C ASP A 1 -13.78 -0.76 -18.03
N PHE A 2 -12.71 0.02 -17.82
CA PHE A 2 -12.45 0.76 -16.60
C PHE A 2 -13.52 1.82 -16.33
N TYR A 3 -14.03 2.49 -17.36
CA TYR A 3 -15.10 3.48 -17.20
C TYR A 3 -16.41 2.81 -16.79
N ALA A 4 -16.75 1.66 -17.38
CA ALA A 4 -17.88 0.85 -16.92
C ALA A 4 -17.74 0.41 -15.45
N PHE A 5 -16.53 0.06 -15.01
CA PHE A 5 -16.25 -0.26 -13.60
C PHE A 5 -16.42 0.97 -12.68
N LEU A 6 -15.87 2.12 -13.06
CA LEU A 6 -16.06 3.38 -12.32
C LEU A 6 -17.55 3.76 -12.24
N LEU A 7 -18.29 3.61 -13.34
CA LEU A 7 -19.72 3.85 -13.36
C LEU A 7 -20.45 2.88 -12.42
N HIS A 8 -20.05 1.61 -12.38
CA HIS A 8 -20.61 0.61 -11.47
C HIS A 8 -20.33 0.92 -9.99
N ILE A 9 -19.07 1.20 -9.62
CA ILE A 9 -18.73 1.53 -8.22
C ILE A 9 -19.19 2.92 -7.79
N THR A 10 -19.61 3.78 -8.72
CA THR A 10 -20.19 5.10 -8.40
C THR A 10 -21.69 5.16 -8.58
N ASP A 11 -22.34 4.07 -8.99
CA ASP A 11 -23.78 4.05 -9.21
C ASP A 11 -24.51 4.31 -7.88
N GLY A 12 -25.47 5.24 -7.91
CA GLY A 12 -26.15 5.73 -6.71
C GLY A 12 -25.26 6.49 -5.69
N ARG A 13 -23.98 6.74 -5.98
CA ARG A 13 -22.97 7.35 -5.08
C ARG A 13 -22.38 8.65 -5.67
N PRO A 14 -23.16 9.74 -5.79
CA PRO A 14 -22.73 10.98 -6.46
C PRO A 14 -21.59 11.71 -5.72
N ASP A 15 -21.49 11.55 -4.40
CA ASP A 15 -20.39 11.99 -3.55
C ASP A 15 -19.06 11.30 -3.93
N LEU A 16 -19.09 9.98 -4.10
CA LEU A 16 -17.93 9.19 -4.53
C LEU A 16 -17.51 9.54 -5.96
N ARG A 17 -18.49 9.80 -6.86
CA ARG A 17 -18.20 10.26 -8.22
C ARG A 17 -17.48 11.61 -8.22
N GLN A 18 -17.92 12.58 -7.42
CA GLN A 18 -17.24 13.88 -7.31
C GLN A 18 -15.83 13.77 -6.73
N PHE A 19 -15.63 12.86 -5.77
CA PHE A 19 -14.31 12.58 -5.19
C PHE A 19 -13.33 12.03 -6.24
N LEU A 20 -13.77 11.04 -7.02
CA LEU A 20 -12.99 10.41 -8.09
C LEU A 20 -12.61 11.36 -9.23
N VAL A 21 -13.45 12.37 -9.51
CA VAL A 21 -13.15 13.39 -10.53
C VAL A 21 -12.08 14.39 -10.04
N ARG A 22 -11.91 14.56 -8.72
CA ARG A 22 -11.01 15.57 -8.13
C ARG A 22 -9.62 15.04 -7.79
N LYS A 23 -9.43 13.73 -7.64
CA LYS A 23 -8.17 13.13 -7.16
C LYS A 23 -7.82 11.87 -7.96
N MET A 24 -6.55 11.79 -8.36
CA MET A 24 -6.05 10.90 -9.42
C MET A 24 -6.24 9.41 -9.11
N LEU A 25 -6.93 8.72 -10.03
CA LEU A 25 -6.98 7.26 -10.10
C LEU A 25 -5.66 6.72 -10.65
N LEU A 26 -5.01 5.82 -9.90
CA LEU A 26 -3.84 5.10 -10.40
C LEU A 26 -4.31 4.00 -11.35
N HIS A 27 -4.28 4.29 -12.66
CA HIS A 27 -4.50 3.27 -13.68
C HIS A 27 -3.18 2.56 -13.99
N LEU A 28 -3.03 1.32 -13.52
CA LEU A 28 -1.91 0.45 -13.91
C LEU A 28 -2.18 -0.10 -15.32
N THR A 29 -1.91 0.69 -16.36
CA THR A 29 -1.98 0.26 -17.77
C THR A 29 -0.76 -0.56 -18.14
N THR A 30 -0.88 -1.88 -18.08
CA THR A 30 0.00 -2.78 -18.84
C THR A 30 -0.82 -3.91 -19.45
N PRO A 31 -0.42 -4.45 -20.63
CA PRO A 31 -1.12 -5.55 -21.28
C PRO A 31 -1.27 -6.76 -20.35
N ALA A 32 -2.25 -7.62 -20.61
CA ALA A 32 -2.42 -8.88 -19.89
C ALA A 32 -1.32 -9.88 -20.30
N TRP A 33 -0.62 -10.46 -19.31
CA TRP A 33 0.35 -11.54 -19.50
C TRP A 33 -0.24 -12.86 -18.95
N PRO A 34 0.23 -14.04 -19.41
CA PRO A 34 -0.36 -15.34 -19.08
C PRO A 34 -0.41 -15.63 -17.57
N GLY A 35 -1.26 -16.59 -17.19
CA GLY A 35 -1.52 -16.97 -15.80
C GLY A 35 -0.24 -17.31 -15.02
N VAL A 36 -0.18 -16.87 -13.76
CA VAL A 36 0.96 -17.04 -12.87
C VAL A 36 0.59 -17.99 -11.73
N GLU A 37 1.44 -18.98 -11.49
CA GLU A 37 1.39 -19.85 -10.32
C GLU A 37 1.58 -19.02 -9.04
N CYS A 38 0.94 -19.43 -7.94
CA CYS A 38 1.05 -18.74 -6.66
C CYS A 38 2.54 -18.55 -6.26
N PRO A 39 3.01 -17.32 -6.04
CA PRO A 39 4.36 -17.09 -5.56
C PRO A 39 4.52 -17.59 -4.12
N ALA A 40 5.73 -18.03 -3.78
CA ALA A 40 5.96 -18.62 -2.46
C ALA A 40 5.89 -17.53 -1.38
N PRO A 41 5.05 -17.70 -0.34
CA PRO A 41 4.93 -16.74 0.74
C PRO A 41 6.23 -16.62 1.53
N ASN A 42 6.37 -15.51 2.24
CA ASN A 42 7.61 -15.10 2.89
C ASN A 42 7.88 -15.88 4.20
N ARG A 43 6.88 -16.66 4.67
CA ARG A 43 6.89 -17.47 5.89
C ARG A 43 7.55 -18.82 5.62
N ALA A 44 8.14 -19.42 6.67
CA ALA A 44 8.58 -20.81 6.59
C ALA A 44 7.35 -21.69 6.34
N SER A 45 7.18 -22.13 5.09
CA SER A 45 6.07 -22.98 4.70
C SER A 45 6.12 -24.24 5.57
N ARG A 46 5.04 -24.50 6.31
CA ARG A 46 4.78 -25.85 6.85
C ARG A 46 4.46 -26.75 5.66
N ARG A 47 5.46 -27.05 4.81
CA ARG A 47 5.36 -28.04 3.73
C ARG A 47 5.33 -29.42 4.38
N GLY A 48 4.15 -29.77 4.87
CA GLY A 48 3.81 -31.05 5.44
C GLY A 48 2.29 -31.03 5.55
N ASP A 49 1.65 -31.78 4.66
CA ASP A 49 0.20 -31.96 4.48
C ASP A 49 -0.45 -31.04 3.45
N GLY A 50 -1.13 -31.68 2.50
CA GLY A 50 -1.87 -31.08 1.37
C GLY A 50 -3.07 -30.23 1.78
N GLY A 51 -2.83 -29.22 2.61
CA GLY A 51 -3.78 -28.17 2.93
C GLY A 51 -4.02 -27.25 1.73
N PRO A 52 -5.10 -26.44 1.78
CA PRO A 52 -5.39 -25.44 0.75
C PRO A 52 -4.19 -24.49 0.58
N ALA A 53 -3.95 -24.04 -0.65
CA ALA A 53 -2.89 -23.08 -0.95
C ALA A 53 -2.96 -21.90 0.03
N GLU A 54 -1.88 -21.69 0.78
CA GLU A 54 -1.79 -20.64 1.82
C GLU A 54 -2.04 -19.29 1.16
N ALA A 55 -2.99 -18.51 1.70
CA ALA A 55 -3.33 -17.21 1.15
C ALA A 55 -2.20 -16.22 1.39
N LEU A 56 -1.90 -15.38 0.40
CA LEU A 56 -0.95 -14.28 0.59
C LEU A 56 -1.57 -13.21 1.48
N GLU A 57 -0.86 -12.77 2.51
CA GLU A 57 -1.30 -11.68 3.37
C GLU A 57 -0.71 -10.35 2.90
N VAL A 58 -1.59 -9.41 2.54
CA VAL A 58 -1.24 -8.09 2.04
C VAL A 58 -1.83 -7.04 2.96
N VAL A 59 -0.99 -6.15 3.49
CA VAL A 59 -1.44 -5.03 4.32
C VAL A 59 -1.39 -3.76 3.49
N ALA A 60 -2.50 -3.01 3.45
CA ALA A 60 -2.58 -1.72 2.77
C ALA A 60 -2.77 -0.61 3.80
N LEU A 61 -1.74 0.19 4.02
CA LEU A 61 -1.74 1.33 4.92
C LEU A 61 -2.16 2.58 4.15
N ILE A 62 -3.37 3.06 4.43
CA ILE A 62 -3.99 4.19 3.74
C ILE A 62 -3.76 5.45 4.57
N ALA A 63 -2.80 6.27 4.18
CA ALA A 63 -2.42 7.48 4.90
C ALA A 63 -3.52 8.55 4.78
N THR A 64 -4.19 8.85 5.89
CA THR A 64 -5.24 9.88 5.94
C THR A 64 -5.00 10.84 7.10
N PRO A 65 -5.27 12.15 6.94
CA PRO A 65 -5.32 13.07 8.08
C PRO A 65 -6.37 12.61 9.10
N VAL A 66 -6.16 12.89 10.38
CA VAL A 66 -7.13 12.60 11.45
C VAL A 66 -8.52 13.14 11.09
N GLU A 67 -8.61 14.38 10.62
CA GLU A 67 -9.84 15.09 10.31
C GLU A 67 -10.59 14.55 9.08
N ALA A 68 -9.96 13.68 8.29
CA ALA A 68 -10.48 13.18 7.03
C ALA A 68 -11.49 12.02 7.18
N PHE A 69 -12.43 12.14 8.14
CA PHE A 69 -13.48 11.14 8.40
C PHE A 69 -14.31 10.81 7.15
N SER A 70 -14.69 11.83 6.39
CA SER A 70 -15.49 11.65 5.16
C SER A 70 -14.71 10.91 4.08
N TRP A 71 -13.39 11.12 3.99
CA TRP A 71 -12.54 10.42 3.02
C TRP A 71 -12.42 8.94 3.38
N ARG A 72 -12.16 8.63 4.65
CA ARG A 72 -12.14 7.25 5.13
C ARG A 72 -13.48 6.55 4.89
N ALA A 73 -14.60 7.22 5.20
CA ALA A 73 -15.93 6.69 4.92
C ALA A 73 -16.16 6.40 3.43
N MET A 74 -15.70 7.28 2.53
CA MET A 74 -15.79 7.03 1.07
C MET A 74 -14.95 5.84 0.63
N VAL A 75 -13.69 5.75 1.07
CA VAL A 75 -12.82 4.62 0.73
C VAL A 75 -13.41 3.31 1.25
N ARG A 76 -13.92 3.27 2.48
CA ARG A 76 -14.60 2.08 3.07
C ARG A 76 -15.72 1.55 2.19
N LYS A 77 -16.56 2.43 1.64
CA LYS A 77 -17.68 2.05 0.75
C LYS A 77 -17.23 1.34 -0.53
N THR A 78 -15.93 1.28 -0.82
CA THR A 78 -15.38 0.70 -2.04
C THR A 78 -14.51 -0.53 -1.79
N LEU A 79 -14.16 -0.80 -0.52
CA LEU A 79 -13.26 -1.89 -0.17
C LEU A 79 -13.88 -3.27 -0.46
N GLU A 80 -15.20 -3.41 -0.31
CA GLU A 80 -15.88 -4.67 -0.63
C GLU A 80 -15.70 -5.00 -2.12
N GLU A 81 -15.92 -4.05 -3.02
CA GLU A 81 -15.78 -4.28 -4.45
C GLU A 81 -14.32 -4.35 -4.93
N LEU A 82 -13.40 -3.65 -4.26
CA LEU A 82 -12.01 -3.47 -4.70
C LEU A 82 -11.01 -4.43 -4.05
N ALA A 83 -11.31 -4.99 -2.87
CA ALA A 83 -10.35 -5.74 -2.07
C ALA A 83 -10.81 -7.17 -1.69
N VAL A 84 -12.05 -7.54 -1.96
CA VAL A 84 -12.57 -8.90 -1.72
C VAL A 84 -12.38 -9.79 -2.95
N GLY A 85 -12.03 -11.06 -2.73
CA GLY A 85 -11.89 -12.06 -3.79
C GLY A 85 -10.62 -11.90 -4.65
N VAL A 86 -9.62 -11.19 -4.17
CA VAL A 86 -8.34 -11.01 -4.86
C VAL A 86 -7.61 -12.35 -5.01
N THR A 87 -7.08 -12.61 -6.21
CA THR A 87 -6.26 -13.80 -6.47
C THR A 87 -5.02 -13.47 -7.29
N ALA A 88 -3.91 -14.15 -7.01
CA ALA A 88 -2.64 -14.01 -7.73
C ALA A 88 -2.00 -15.39 -7.99
N GLY A 89 -2.81 -16.33 -8.49
CA GLY A 89 -2.46 -17.77 -8.55
C GLY A 89 -2.80 -18.53 -7.26
N CYS A 90 -3.09 -17.80 -6.19
CA CYS A 90 -3.65 -18.24 -4.91
C CYS A 90 -4.55 -17.13 -4.34
N PRO A 91 -5.36 -17.42 -3.31
CA PRO A 91 -6.11 -16.39 -2.59
C PRO A 91 -5.17 -15.33 -2.00
N VAL A 92 -5.62 -14.07 -1.99
CA VAL A 92 -4.92 -12.95 -1.35
C VAL A 92 -5.85 -12.31 -0.33
N ALA A 93 -5.40 -12.23 0.92
CA ALA A 93 -6.09 -11.53 1.99
C ALA A 93 -5.58 -10.08 2.07
N ILE A 94 -6.46 -9.11 1.81
CA ILE A 94 -6.13 -7.67 1.87
C ILE A 94 -6.59 -7.11 3.22
N HIS A 95 -5.65 -6.59 4.00
CA HIS A 95 -5.90 -5.90 5.26
C HIS A 95 -5.71 -4.39 5.06
N ALA A 96 -6.77 -3.70 4.66
CA ALA A 96 -6.75 -2.23 4.54
C ALA A 96 -6.85 -1.59 5.94
N ARG A 97 -5.95 -0.65 6.24
CA ARG A 97 -5.92 0.09 7.51
C ARG A 97 -5.67 1.57 7.26
N PHE A 98 -6.46 2.44 7.86
CA PHE A 98 -6.26 3.89 7.77
C PHE A 98 -5.20 4.32 8.78
N ALA A 99 -4.05 4.74 8.27
CA ALA A 99 -2.96 5.29 9.05
C ALA A 99 -3.28 6.74 9.45
N VAL A 100 -3.51 6.94 10.74
CA VAL A 100 -3.94 8.22 11.34
C VAL A 100 -3.06 8.58 12.53
N GLY A 101 -2.69 9.85 12.66
CA GLY A 101 -1.97 10.35 13.83
C GLY A 101 -2.84 10.48 15.08
N LEU A 102 -2.28 11.15 16.08
CA LEU A 102 -2.98 11.56 17.30
C LEU A 102 -3.96 12.70 16.97
N PRO A 103 -5.24 12.56 17.36
CA PRO A 103 -6.20 13.62 17.12
C PRO A 103 -6.06 14.76 18.14
N PRO A 104 -6.44 15.99 17.76
CA PRO A 104 -6.62 17.06 18.73
C PRO A 104 -7.78 16.72 19.67
N ALA A 105 -7.77 17.28 20.89
CA ALA A 105 -8.77 17.00 21.93
C ALA A 105 -10.22 17.06 21.44
N ARG A 106 -10.55 18.04 20.60
CA ARG A 106 -11.90 18.23 20.01
C ARG A 106 -12.39 17.10 19.10
N GLN A 107 -11.49 16.24 18.60
CA GLN A 107 -11.80 15.14 17.68
C GLN A 107 -11.57 13.77 18.33
N MET A 108 -11.22 13.74 19.62
CA MET A 108 -10.85 12.50 20.29
C MET A 108 -12.00 11.50 20.34
N ASP A 109 -13.16 11.94 20.78
CA ASP A 109 -14.35 11.10 20.91
C ASP A 109 -14.82 10.58 19.55
N GLN A 110 -14.76 11.43 18.52
CA GLN A 110 -15.16 11.05 17.16
C GLN A 110 -14.21 10.01 16.56
N LEU A 111 -12.89 10.16 16.74
CA LEU A 111 -11.91 9.17 16.25
C LEU A 111 -12.00 7.85 17.04
N GLN A 112 -12.25 7.93 18.35
CA GLN A 112 -12.45 6.75 19.18
C GLN A 112 -13.70 5.95 18.75
N LEU A 113 -14.82 6.64 18.50
CA LEU A 113 -16.03 6.02 17.98
C LEU A 113 -15.80 5.37 16.61
N GLU A 114 -15.08 6.03 15.70
CA GLU A 114 -14.72 5.46 14.41
C GLU A 114 -13.86 4.20 14.56
N ALA A 115 -12.88 4.22 15.47
CA ALA A 115 -12.01 3.07 15.75
C ALA A 115 -12.80 1.86 16.24
N GLU A 116 -13.73 2.07 17.17
CA GLU A 116 -14.59 1.03 17.75
C GLU A 116 -15.59 0.48 16.74
N THR A 117 -16.11 1.35 15.87
CA THR A 117 -17.13 0.97 14.87
C THR A 117 -16.54 0.12 13.75
N PHE A 118 -15.37 0.49 13.23
CA PHE A 118 -14.83 -0.13 12.01
C PHE A 118 -13.61 -1.02 12.24
N GLY A 119 -12.88 -0.86 13.36
CA GLY A 119 -11.71 -1.68 13.68
C GLY A 119 -10.56 -1.60 12.67
N ASP A 120 -10.54 -0.56 11.83
CA ASP A 120 -9.65 -0.43 10.67
C ASP A 120 -8.64 0.73 10.77
N LEU A 121 -8.48 1.33 11.95
CA LEU A 121 -7.52 2.41 12.18
C LEU A 121 -6.15 1.87 12.63
N ALA A 122 -5.10 2.27 11.92
CA ALA A 122 -3.72 2.18 12.39
C ALA A 122 -3.35 3.51 13.07
N ARG A 123 -3.50 3.55 14.41
CA ARG A 123 -3.23 4.74 15.22
C ARG A 123 -1.72 4.90 15.42
N LEU A 124 -1.17 6.00 14.92
CA LEU A 124 0.24 6.33 14.96
C LEU A 124 0.52 7.32 16.07
N ASN A 125 1.62 7.13 16.79
CA ASN A 125 2.06 8.03 17.85
C ASN A 125 2.78 9.26 17.28
N MET A 126 2.08 10.06 16.49
CA MET A 126 2.58 11.31 15.89
C MET A 126 1.46 12.34 15.78
N THR A 127 1.80 13.63 15.72
CA THR A 127 0.79 14.65 15.39
C THR A 127 0.60 14.72 13.88
N ASP A 128 -0.65 14.68 13.41
CA ASP A 128 -0.95 14.84 11.98
C ASP A 128 -0.91 16.33 11.59
N ASN A 129 0.18 16.75 10.96
CA ASN A 129 0.35 18.08 10.37
C ASN A 129 0.97 17.90 8.98
N PHE A 130 0.13 17.88 7.94
CA PHE A 130 0.48 17.63 6.52
C PHE A 130 1.34 18.75 5.86
N ILE A 131 2.19 19.44 6.62
CA ILE A 131 2.78 20.73 6.22
C ILE A 131 4.17 20.55 5.56
N THR A 132 4.90 19.46 5.81
CA THR A 132 6.28 19.31 5.28
C THR A 132 6.62 17.91 4.77
N ALA A 133 7.51 17.84 3.78
CA ALA A 133 7.99 16.59 3.16
C ALA A 133 8.66 15.62 4.15
N GLY A 134 9.22 16.11 5.27
CA GLY A 134 9.81 15.27 6.32
C GLY A 134 8.78 14.49 7.14
N GLN A 135 7.58 15.04 7.32
CA GLN A 135 6.51 14.45 8.14
C GLN A 135 5.76 13.33 7.40
N ASN A 136 5.70 13.37 6.06
CA ASN A 136 5.22 12.24 5.27
C ASN A 136 6.14 11.01 5.44
N SER A 137 7.46 11.23 5.53
CA SER A 137 8.42 10.15 5.77
C SER A 137 8.25 9.53 7.16
N GLU A 138 8.04 10.35 8.20
CA GLU A 138 7.75 9.87 9.55
C GLU A 138 6.44 9.07 9.60
N LYS A 139 5.38 9.57 8.96
CA LYS A 139 4.08 8.88 8.91
C LYS A 139 4.17 7.53 8.21
N SER A 140 4.86 7.47 7.07
CA SER A 140 5.09 6.21 6.35
C SER A 140 5.90 5.22 7.19
N PHE A 141 6.95 5.69 7.87
CA PHE A 141 7.75 4.85 8.78
C PHE A 141 6.90 4.31 9.95
N LEU A 142 6.17 5.16 10.65
CA LEU A 142 5.31 4.75 11.77
C LEU A 142 4.19 3.79 11.32
N SER A 143 3.66 3.99 10.11
CA SER A 143 2.68 3.08 9.51
C SER A 143 3.30 1.69 9.27
N PHE A 144 4.54 1.62 8.79
CA PHE A 144 5.28 0.38 8.63
C PHE A 144 5.60 -0.30 9.96
N ALA A 145 6.03 0.46 10.97
CA ALA A 145 6.26 -0.05 12.32
C ALA A 145 4.97 -0.67 12.91
N TRP A 146 3.84 0.03 12.75
CA TRP A 146 2.53 -0.48 13.17
C TRP A 146 2.18 -1.78 12.43
N ALA A 147 2.38 -1.85 11.11
CA ALA A 147 2.09 -3.05 10.33
C ALA A 147 2.96 -4.24 10.74
N VAL A 148 4.25 -4.04 11.00
CA VAL A 148 5.14 -5.11 11.48
C VAL A 148 4.70 -5.63 12.85
N GLN A 149 4.19 -4.77 13.72
CA GLN A 149 3.70 -5.17 15.04
C GLN A 149 2.39 -5.99 14.97
N HIS A 150 1.46 -5.61 14.09
CA HIS A 150 0.12 -6.19 14.03
C HIS A 150 -0.03 -7.31 12.99
N PHE A 151 0.80 -7.29 11.95
CA PHE A 151 0.85 -8.26 10.86
C PHE A 151 2.30 -8.72 10.65
N PRO A 152 2.94 -9.34 11.66
CA PRO A 152 4.37 -9.67 11.62
C PRO A 152 4.76 -10.60 10.49
N ASN A 153 3.78 -11.32 9.93
CA ASN A 153 3.99 -12.31 8.90
C ASN A 153 3.52 -11.85 7.51
N ALA A 154 3.04 -10.60 7.34
CA ALA A 154 2.57 -10.11 6.04
C ALA A 154 3.58 -10.36 4.91
N ASP A 155 3.09 -10.78 3.74
CA ASP A 155 3.91 -11.05 2.57
C ASP A 155 4.26 -9.75 1.84
N LEU A 156 3.27 -8.85 1.72
CA LEU A 156 3.42 -7.52 1.13
C LEU A 156 2.80 -6.47 2.04
N ILE A 157 3.44 -5.30 2.10
CA ILE A 157 2.94 -4.14 2.82
C ILE A 157 3.00 -2.94 1.89
N PHE A 158 1.86 -2.30 1.67
CA PHE A 158 1.69 -1.16 0.80
C PHE A 158 1.39 0.11 1.60
N HIS A 159 1.92 1.23 1.12
CA HIS A 159 1.47 2.58 1.43
C HIS A 159 0.57 3.06 0.28
N GLN A 160 -0.58 3.61 0.64
CA GLN A 160 -1.55 4.21 -0.27
C GLN A 160 -1.94 5.59 0.29
N ASP A 161 -2.07 6.58 -0.58
CA ASP A 161 -2.58 7.89 -0.15
C ASP A 161 -4.10 7.85 0.04
N GLY A 162 -4.59 8.59 1.03
CA GLY A 162 -6.02 8.66 1.36
C GLY A 162 -6.93 9.23 0.29
N ASP A 163 -6.35 9.90 -0.72
CA ASP A 163 -7.05 10.42 -1.89
C ASP A 163 -6.88 9.53 -3.14
N THR A 164 -6.30 8.35 -2.99
CA THR A 164 -6.15 7.34 -4.05
C THR A 164 -7.12 6.18 -3.86
N MET A 165 -7.70 5.68 -4.94
CA MET A 165 -8.45 4.41 -4.96
C MET A 165 -7.68 3.35 -5.74
N VAL A 166 -7.62 2.14 -5.18
CA VAL A 166 -6.87 1.01 -5.73
C VAL A 166 -7.80 -0.18 -5.91
N ASP A 167 -7.92 -0.67 -7.14
CA ASP A 167 -8.54 -1.97 -7.39
C ASP A 167 -7.51 -3.07 -7.12
N TRP A 168 -7.54 -3.62 -5.91
CA TRP A 168 -6.57 -4.63 -5.45
C TRP A 168 -6.69 -5.94 -6.23
N ARG A 169 -7.88 -6.25 -6.77
CA ARG A 169 -8.13 -7.42 -7.64
C ARG A 169 -7.31 -7.36 -8.92
N GLU A 170 -6.98 -6.15 -9.36
CA GLU A 170 -6.13 -5.93 -10.53
C GLU A 170 -4.69 -5.60 -10.11
N ALA A 171 -4.50 -4.77 -9.09
CA ALA A 171 -3.19 -4.25 -8.70
C ALA A 171 -2.23 -5.36 -8.25
N VAL A 172 -2.64 -6.18 -7.27
CA VAL A 172 -1.78 -7.24 -6.72
C VAL A 172 -1.37 -8.26 -7.80
N PRO A 173 -2.29 -8.91 -8.53
CA PRO A 173 -1.89 -9.87 -9.54
C PRO A 173 -1.06 -9.22 -10.64
N ARG A 174 -1.37 -8.00 -11.10
CA ARG A 174 -0.55 -7.35 -12.14
C ARG A 174 0.87 -7.09 -11.66
N MET A 175 1.04 -6.58 -10.44
CA MET A 175 2.36 -6.31 -9.87
C MET A 175 3.17 -7.61 -9.70
N LEU A 176 2.57 -8.65 -9.12
CA LEU A 176 3.26 -9.93 -8.91
C LEU A 176 3.56 -10.64 -10.24
N ARG A 177 2.63 -10.62 -11.20
CA ARG A 177 2.88 -11.17 -12.55
C ARG A 177 4.03 -10.46 -13.24
N ARG A 178 4.16 -9.14 -13.09
CA ARG A 178 5.27 -8.39 -13.67
C ARG A 178 6.60 -8.80 -13.07
N ILE A 179 6.67 -8.99 -11.76
CA ILE A 179 7.91 -9.41 -11.08
C ILE A 179 8.26 -10.86 -11.42
N PHE A 180 7.32 -11.78 -11.25
CA PHE A 180 7.58 -13.21 -11.39
C PHE A 180 7.52 -13.74 -12.84
N GLY A 181 6.91 -12.98 -13.75
CA GLY A 181 6.99 -13.25 -15.19
C GLY A 181 8.39 -12.98 -15.75
N LEU A 182 9.20 -12.17 -15.06
CA LEU A 182 10.60 -11.89 -15.42
C LEU A 182 11.59 -12.82 -14.72
N LEU A 183 11.13 -13.64 -13.77
CA LEU A 183 12.00 -14.49 -12.95
C LEU A 183 11.78 -15.98 -13.26
N PRO A 184 12.85 -16.80 -13.28
CA PRO A 184 12.71 -18.24 -13.39
C PRO A 184 11.95 -18.80 -12.17
N PRO A 185 11.20 -19.91 -12.31
CA PRO A 185 10.36 -20.47 -11.25
C PRO A 185 11.07 -20.65 -9.90
N ALA A 186 12.36 -21.02 -9.93
CA ALA A 186 13.20 -21.21 -8.73
C ALA A 186 13.52 -19.92 -7.94
N ARG A 187 13.12 -18.74 -8.42
CA ARG A 187 13.33 -17.43 -7.77
C ARG A 187 12.03 -16.67 -7.50
N ARG A 188 10.89 -17.37 -7.43
CA ARG A 188 9.56 -16.77 -7.21
C ARG A 188 9.18 -16.59 -5.73
N ASP A 189 10.16 -16.23 -4.90
CA ASP A 189 9.94 -15.92 -3.49
C ASP A 189 9.53 -14.45 -3.35
N ILE A 190 8.53 -14.15 -2.51
CA ILE A 190 8.14 -12.76 -2.18
C ILE A 190 9.16 -12.20 -1.16
N ARG A 191 10.39 -11.93 -1.62
CA ARG A 191 11.49 -11.43 -0.79
C ARG A 191 12.24 -10.32 -1.50
N ARG A 192 12.73 -9.35 -0.74
CA ARG A 192 13.53 -8.22 -1.25
C ARG A 192 12.85 -7.47 -2.39
N LEU A 193 11.53 -7.32 -2.32
CA LEU A 193 10.74 -6.69 -3.37
C LEU A 193 10.40 -5.24 -3.02
N TYR A 194 10.46 -4.39 -4.04
CA TYR A 194 9.80 -3.09 -4.10
C TYR A 194 8.78 -3.12 -5.23
N LEU A 195 7.55 -2.68 -4.94
CA LEU A 195 6.44 -2.62 -5.88
C LEU A 195 5.94 -1.19 -5.93
N GLY A 196 6.31 -0.46 -6.98
CA GLY A 196 5.93 0.93 -7.14
C GLY A 196 6.43 1.46 -8.48
N ARG A 197 6.09 2.71 -8.77
CA ARG A 197 6.57 3.37 -9.97
C ARG A 197 7.95 3.96 -9.69
N LEU A 198 8.92 3.59 -10.53
CA LEU A 198 10.23 4.23 -10.61
C LEU A 198 10.20 5.22 -11.78
N CYS A 199 10.77 6.41 -11.61
CA CYS A 199 11.01 7.33 -12.72
C CYS A 199 12.49 7.55 -12.90
N GLU A 200 12.81 7.74 -14.16
CA GLU A 200 14.06 8.28 -14.62
C GLU A 200 14.05 9.79 -14.36
N ARG A 201 15.04 10.27 -13.60
CA ARG A 201 15.36 11.68 -13.45
C ARG A 201 16.63 11.99 -14.22
N ALA A 202 16.72 13.23 -14.69
CA ALA A 202 17.97 13.76 -15.21
C ALA A 202 19.05 13.63 -14.12
N PRO A 203 20.25 13.11 -14.46
CA PRO A 203 21.30 12.88 -13.49
C PRO A 203 21.62 14.14 -12.70
N SER A 204 21.77 14.02 -11.37
CA SER A 204 22.33 15.07 -10.54
C SER A 204 23.69 15.54 -11.08
N HIS A 205 24.14 16.72 -10.66
CA HIS A 205 25.43 17.31 -11.07
C HIS A 205 26.65 16.40 -10.79
N LEU A 206 26.49 15.42 -9.90
CA LEU A 206 27.48 14.38 -9.60
C LEU A 206 27.64 13.32 -10.71
N LEU A 207 26.61 13.13 -11.54
CA LEU A 207 26.57 12.17 -12.65
C LEU A 207 26.58 12.86 -14.03
N ALA A 208 26.68 14.20 -14.07
CA ALA A 208 26.61 15.01 -15.28
C ALA A 208 27.70 14.73 -16.33
N GLY A 209 28.77 14.01 -15.96
CA GLY A 209 29.85 13.60 -16.86
C GLY A 209 29.73 12.17 -17.41
N CYS A 210 28.72 11.40 -17.00
CA CYS A 210 28.56 10.01 -17.39
C CYS A 210 27.55 9.88 -18.54
N PRO A 211 27.98 9.55 -19.78
CA PRO A 211 27.07 9.35 -20.90
C PRO A 211 26.13 8.18 -20.60
N GLY A 212 24.82 8.45 -20.59
CA GLY A 212 23.79 7.44 -20.28
C GLY A 212 23.50 7.24 -18.79
N ALA A 213 24.05 8.06 -17.89
CA ALA A 213 23.65 8.03 -16.49
C ALA A 213 22.21 8.52 -16.33
N VAL A 214 21.36 7.63 -15.83
CA VAL A 214 19.97 7.91 -15.47
C VAL A 214 19.85 7.68 -13.97
N GLU A 215 19.39 8.69 -13.24
CA GLU A 215 19.10 8.54 -11.82
C GLU A 215 17.69 7.97 -11.69
N ILE A 216 17.57 6.75 -11.18
CA ILE A 216 16.28 6.09 -11.00
C ILE A 216 15.82 6.37 -9.58
N GLU A 217 14.77 7.17 -9.44
CA GLU A 217 14.15 7.49 -8.16
C GLU A 217 12.71 6.97 -8.09
N PRO A 218 12.20 6.65 -6.90
CA PRO A 218 10.76 6.42 -6.71
C PRO A 218 9.99 7.67 -7.12
N CYS A 219 9.06 7.54 -8.06
CA CYS A 219 8.21 8.65 -8.48
C CYS A 219 6.75 8.26 -8.31
N GLY A 220 5.96 9.17 -7.73
CA GLY A 220 4.58 8.84 -7.36
C GLY A 220 4.47 8.11 -6.01
N ALA A 221 5.38 8.40 -5.09
CA ALA A 221 5.26 8.03 -3.67
C ALA A 221 3.91 8.44 -3.03
N GLY A 222 3.15 9.33 -3.67
CA GLY A 222 1.82 9.75 -3.23
C GLY A 222 0.64 9.05 -3.92
N SER A 223 0.72 7.77 -4.28
CA SER A 223 -0.44 7.06 -4.84
C SER A 223 -0.51 5.61 -4.38
N LEU A 224 0.50 4.81 -4.73
CA LEU A 224 0.64 3.44 -4.25
C LEU A 224 2.08 2.96 -4.42
N TYR A 225 2.69 2.50 -3.35
CA TYR A 225 3.92 1.72 -3.40
C TYR A 225 3.93 0.70 -2.26
N GLY A 226 4.75 -0.33 -2.36
CA GLY A 226 4.87 -1.34 -1.33
C GLY A 226 6.17 -2.10 -1.39
N PHE A 227 6.38 -2.92 -0.38
CA PHE A 227 7.54 -3.78 -0.24
C PHE A 227 7.12 -5.17 0.20
N SER A 228 8.00 -6.15 0.02
CA SER A 228 7.85 -7.42 0.71
C SER A 228 8.03 -7.25 2.22
N GLY A 229 7.35 -8.07 3.01
CA GLY A 229 7.34 -7.94 4.47
C GLY A 229 8.73 -8.03 5.12
N ASP A 230 9.66 -8.79 4.55
CA ASP A 230 11.07 -8.85 5.00
C ASP A 230 11.79 -7.51 4.87
N VAL A 231 11.52 -6.76 3.79
CA VAL A 231 12.10 -5.43 3.59
C VAL A 231 11.52 -4.44 4.61
N VAL A 232 10.22 -4.47 4.85
CA VAL A 232 9.60 -3.58 5.85
C VAL A 232 10.12 -3.88 7.25
N ARG A 233 10.24 -5.16 7.64
CA ARG A 233 10.87 -5.54 8.90
C ARG A 233 12.31 -5.02 9.00
N TRP A 234 13.08 -5.15 7.93
CA TRP A 234 14.44 -4.62 7.88
C TRP A 234 14.47 -3.08 8.01
N ILE A 235 13.58 -2.35 7.33
CA ILE A 235 13.44 -0.88 7.45
C ILE A 235 13.17 -0.50 8.91
N VAL A 236 12.18 -1.12 9.54
CA VAL A 236 11.77 -0.83 10.93
C VAL A 236 12.89 -1.16 11.92
N GLN A 237 13.64 -2.24 11.70
CA GLN A 237 14.75 -2.64 12.59
C GLN A 237 16.00 -1.78 12.43
N THR A 238 16.25 -1.22 11.24
CA THR A 238 17.50 -0.49 10.94
C THR A 238 17.37 1.01 11.04
N GLN A 239 16.16 1.57 10.89
CA GLN A 239 15.91 2.97 11.17
C GLN A 239 15.54 3.15 12.64
N ASN A 240 16.46 3.71 13.43
CA ASN A 240 16.21 4.07 14.82
C ASN A 240 15.19 5.23 14.89
N PRO A 241 14.01 5.07 15.54
CA PRO A 241 13.05 6.16 15.71
C PRO A 241 13.63 7.35 16.48
N GLU A 242 14.61 7.12 17.38
CA GLU A 242 15.21 8.16 18.21
C GLU A 242 15.99 9.21 17.39
N ALA A 243 16.43 8.87 16.18
CA ALA A 243 17.16 9.80 15.31
C ALA A 243 16.25 10.91 14.72
N TRP A 244 14.93 10.77 14.81
CA TRP A 244 13.95 11.74 14.29
C TRP A 244 13.49 12.75 15.34
N VAL A 245 13.67 12.46 16.63
CA VAL A 245 13.34 13.37 17.74
C VAL A 245 14.44 14.42 17.97
N ALA A 246 15.62 14.23 17.38
CA ALA A 246 16.80 15.09 17.55
C ALA A 246 16.98 16.16 16.44
N LYS A 247 15.95 16.49 15.65
CA LYS A 247 15.98 17.58 14.67
C LYS A 247 14.88 18.60 14.87
#